data_AF-A0A820S0U8-F1
#
_entry.id   AF-A0A820S0U8-F1
#
_cell.length_a   1.000
_cell.length_b   1.000
_cell.length_c   1.000
_cell.angle_alpha   90.00
_cell.angle_beta   90.00
_cell.angle_gamma   90.00
#
_symmetry.space_group_name_H-M   'P 1'
#
loop_
_entity.id
_entity.type
_entity.pdbx_description
1 polymer ?
#
loop_
_entity_poly.entity_id
_entity_poly.type
_entity_poly.pdbx_seq_one_letter_code
_entity_poly.pdbx_strand_id
1 'polypeptide(L)'
;EHSPKEPTCVQSTVPSNCSKILEAGHLQSFSSFRRHFYHVNHQRIKSSLQDQPNIDVTDIRLAPINKTVQNDFMKRLNENTSYFPHLVYHGTRLKNIESILRYGFLIPNRSHPFNSEAPIIVSQNGRAFGTGIYSSHSAVYSLSYVNATNTLLVCAAMPKRDKVGKIERSHGNILVLSHVSQIIPLFLIDFKYLDRSHTNYPCFNEDKQSKIDKNNEIQKKPVIISRKYLRKVLNYMNDEVRKNNRYQVRSFELFN
;
A
#
# COMPACT_ATOMS: atom_id res chain seq x y z
N GLU A 1 -12.10 34.47 38.41
CA GLU A 1 -10.88 34.12 37.68
C GLU A 1 -10.63 32.62 37.81
N HIS A 2 -10.88 31.86 36.73
CA HIS A 2 -10.67 30.41 36.68
C HIS A 2 -9.88 30.12 35.41
N SER A 3 -8.58 29.84 35.59
CA SER A 3 -7.67 29.47 34.52
C SER A 3 -7.79 27.95 34.28
N PRO A 4 -8.01 27.47 33.05
CA PRO A 4 -8.07 26.04 32.77
C PRO A 4 -6.66 25.45 32.75
N LYS A 5 -6.48 24.33 33.48
CA LYS A 5 -5.26 23.52 33.47
C LYS A 5 -5.13 22.80 32.13
N GLU A 6 -3.98 22.95 31.48
CA GLU A 6 -3.62 22.22 30.27
C GLU A 6 -3.55 20.70 30.53
N PRO A 7 -4.02 19.86 29.61
CA PRO A 7 -3.92 18.41 29.74
C PRO A 7 -2.47 17.96 29.52
N THR A 8 -1.95 17.26 30.51
CA THR A 8 -0.61 16.69 30.56
C THR A 8 -0.42 15.67 29.43
N CYS A 9 0.51 15.97 28.51
CA CYS A 9 0.91 15.09 27.42
C CYS A 9 1.56 13.83 28.00
N VAL A 10 0.86 12.69 27.91
CA VAL A 10 1.41 11.38 28.24
C VAL A 10 2.46 11.05 27.17
N GLN A 11 3.72 11.28 27.50
CA GLN A 11 4.84 10.83 26.70
C GLN A 11 4.86 9.30 26.71
N SER A 12 4.40 8.71 25.61
CA SER A 12 4.61 7.30 25.30
C SER A 12 6.11 7.05 25.18
N THR A 13 6.70 6.51 26.25
CA THR A 13 8.07 6.02 26.29
C THR A 13 8.15 4.76 25.42
N VAL A 14 8.58 4.94 24.16
CA VAL A 14 8.98 3.83 23.30
C VAL A 14 10.22 3.17 23.93
N PRO A 15 10.22 1.86 24.23
CA PRO A 15 11.37 1.21 24.84
C PRO A 15 12.57 1.24 23.89
N SER A 16 13.68 1.76 24.41
CA SER A 16 14.92 2.11 23.70
C SER A 16 15.87 0.93 23.40
N ASN A 17 15.37 -0.30 23.25
CA ASN A 17 16.22 -1.50 23.12
C ASN A 17 16.11 -2.17 21.74
N CYS A 18 16.40 -1.44 20.66
CA CYS A 18 16.56 -2.06 19.34
C CYS A 18 17.64 -1.39 18.47
N SER A 19 18.78 -1.05 19.07
CA SER A 19 20.03 -0.79 18.34
C SER A 19 20.80 -2.10 18.14
N LYS A 20 20.14 -3.12 17.57
CA LYS A 20 20.89 -4.21 16.93
C LYS A 20 21.37 -3.64 15.60
N ILE A 21 22.60 -3.14 15.62
CA ILE A 21 23.37 -2.75 14.45
C ILE A 21 23.20 -3.85 13.40
N LEU A 22 22.91 -3.45 12.17
CA LEU A 22 22.84 -4.36 11.03
C LEU A 22 24.22 -5.01 10.88
N GLU A 23 24.39 -6.23 11.41
CA GLU A 23 25.61 -7.00 11.18
C GLU A 23 25.78 -7.18 9.67
N ALA A 24 26.91 -6.66 9.15
CA ALA A 24 27.16 -6.41 7.73
C ALA A 24 27.03 -7.65 6.82
N GLY A 25 26.94 -8.86 7.38
CA GLY A 25 26.73 -10.11 6.63
C GLY A 25 25.27 -10.44 6.30
N HIS A 26 24.27 -9.94 7.05
CA HIS A 26 22.90 -10.46 6.97
C HIS A 26 22.00 -9.80 5.91
N LEU A 27 22.42 -8.71 5.27
CA LEU A 27 21.62 -7.92 4.32
C LEU A 27 22.06 -8.04 2.85
N GLN A 28 22.79 -9.08 2.48
CA GLN A 28 23.33 -9.22 1.11
C GLN A 28 22.25 -9.30 0.00
N SER A 29 21.01 -9.64 0.33
CA SER A 29 19.90 -9.70 -0.63
C SER A 29 18.61 -9.15 -0.05
N PHE A 30 17.69 -8.71 -0.93
CA PHE A 30 16.35 -8.29 -0.54
C PHE A 30 15.57 -9.39 0.20
N SER A 31 15.73 -10.65 -0.21
CA SER A 31 15.07 -11.79 0.44
C SER A 31 15.57 -11.98 1.88
N SER A 32 16.89 -11.89 2.09
CA SER A 32 17.51 -11.96 3.42
C SER A 32 17.06 -10.80 4.31
N PHE A 33 17.07 -9.57 3.77
CA PHE A 33 16.55 -8.39 4.45
C PHE A 33 15.08 -8.57 4.88
N ARG A 34 14.21 -8.97 3.94
CA ARG A 34 12.78 -9.16 4.21
C ARG A 34 12.54 -10.21 5.29
N ARG A 35 13.26 -11.34 5.25
CA ARG A 35 13.18 -12.39 6.28
C ARG A 35 13.61 -11.87 7.65
N HIS A 36 14.74 -11.17 7.71
CA HIS A 36 15.24 -10.59 8.95
C HIS A 36 14.28 -9.54 9.51
N PHE A 37 13.75 -8.67 8.65
CA PHE A 37 12.76 -7.67 9.03
C PHE A 37 11.49 -8.30 9.60
N TYR A 38 10.99 -9.38 8.98
CA TYR A 38 9.87 -10.14 9.54
C TYR A 38 10.23 -10.71 10.91
N HIS A 39 11.37 -11.37 11.04
CA HIS A 39 11.79 -11.97 12.31
C HIS A 39 11.82 -10.94 13.45
N VAL A 40 12.37 -9.74 13.20
CA VAL A 40 12.41 -8.66 14.20
C VAL A 40 11.02 -8.11 14.52
N ASN A 41 10.10 -8.06 13.57
CA ASN A 41 8.80 -7.39 13.72
C ASN A 41 7.58 -8.32 13.80
N HIS A 42 7.74 -9.63 13.74
CA HIS A 42 6.65 -10.57 13.50
C HIS A 42 5.52 -10.46 14.54
N GLN A 43 5.86 -10.28 15.82
CA GLN A 43 4.85 -10.11 16.88
C GLN A 43 4.03 -8.85 16.64
N ARG A 44 4.70 -7.70 16.40
CA ARG A 44 4.04 -6.43 16.11
C ARG A 44 3.16 -6.50 14.86
N ILE A 45 3.62 -7.20 13.82
CA ILE A 45 2.85 -7.39 12.58
C ILE A 45 1.58 -8.21 12.88
N LYS A 46 1.73 -9.36 13.54
CA LYS A 46 0.61 -10.26 13.87
C LYS A 46 -0.42 -9.60 14.81
N SER A 47 0.03 -8.84 15.80
CA SER A 47 -0.85 -8.20 16.77
C SER A 47 -1.44 -6.87 16.32
N SER A 48 -0.95 -6.29 15.20
CA SER A 48 -1.30 -4.92 14.82
C SER A 48 -2.78 -4.64 14.57
N LEU A 49 -3.57 -5.68 14.29
CA LEU A 49 -5.01 -5.61 14.09
C LEU A 49 -5.80 -6.52 15.05
N GLN A 50 -5.15 -7.23 15.97
CA GLN A 50 -5.81 -8.19 16.88
C GLN A 50 -6.80 -7.51 17.83
N ASP A 51 -6.51 -6.28 18.25
CA ASP A 51 -7.37 -5.51 19.16
C ASP A 51 -8.58 -4.87 18.46
N GLN A 52 -8.77 -5.11 17.16
CA GLN A 52 -9.90 -4.58 16.40
C GLN A 52 -11.03 -5.61 16.39
N PRO A 53 -12.11 -5.43 17.20
CA PRO A 53 -13.13 -6.45 17.40
C PRO A 53 -13.93 -6.79 16.14
N ASN A 54 -13.91 -5.91 15.13
CA ASN A 54 -14.66 -6.06 13.88
C ASN A 54 -13.79 -6.51 12.72
N ILE A 55 -12.53 -6.90 12.95
CA ILE A 55 -11.59 -7.28 11.91
C ILE A 55 -11.01 -8.66 12.22
N ASP A 56 -11.07 -9.52 11.21
CA ASP A 56 -10.41 -10.83 11.25
C ASP A 56 -9.27 -10.85 10.23
N VAL A 57 -8.05 -11.10 10.69
CA VAL A 57 -6.86 -11.20 9.83
C VAL A 57 -6.83 -12.59 9.22
N THR A 58 -7.01 -12.67 7.91
CA THR A 58 -7.12 -13.95 7.20
C THR A 58 -5.77 -14.47 6.73
N ASP A 59 -4.86 -13.59 6.31
CA ASP A 59 -3.54 -14.00 5.82
C ASP A 59 -2.49 -12.88 5.97
N ILE A 60 -1.23 -13.28 6.04
CA ILE A 60 -0.07 -12.38 5.98
C ILE A 60 0.90 -12.96 4.96
N ARG A 61 0.91 -12.38 3.76
CA ARG A 61 1.67 -12.90 2.62
C ARG A 61 2.74 -11.93 2.15
N LEU A 62 3.70 -12.48 1.41
CA LEU A 62 4.79 -11.73 0.83
C LEU A 62 4.27 -10.78 -0.26
N ALA A 63 4.73 -9.53 -0.25
CA ALA A 63 4.47 -8.62 -1.36
C ALA A 63 5.33 -9.03 -2.59
N PRO A 64 4.73 -9.23 -3.78
CA PRO A 64 5.46 -9.55 -5.01
C PRO A 64 6.00 -8.28 -5.67
N ILE A 65 7.06 -7.72 -5.09
CA ILE A 65 7.64 -6.44 -5.52
C ILE A 65 8.50 -6.62 -6.77
N ASN A 66 8.42 -5.69 -7.70
CA ASN A 66 9.34 -5.64 -8.84
C ASN A 66 10.81 -5.55 -8.43
N LYS A 67 11.71 -6.26 -9.14
CA LYS A 67 13.14 -6.34 -8.83
C LYS A 67 13.84 -4.96 -8.83
N THR A 68 13.44 -4.05 -9.71
CA THR A 68 14.04 -2.70 -9.79
C THR A 68 13.74 -1.91 -8.50
N VAL A 69 12.50 -2.00 -8.01
CA VAL A 69 12.08 -1.36 -6.75
C VAL A 69 12.82 -1.96 -5.55
N GLN A 70 13.01 -3.28 -5.54
CA GLN A 70 13.82 -3.96 -4.52
C GLN A 70 15.26 -3.44 -4.51
N ASN A 71 15.88 -3.34 -5.68
CA ASN A 71 17.26 -2.87 -5.84
C ASN A 71 17.42 -1.41 -5.38
N ASP A 72 16.49 -0.53 -5.73
CA ASP A 72 16.52 0.88 -5.35
C ASP A 72 16.46 1.06 -3.82
N PHE A 73 15.60 0.28 -3.16
CA PHE A 73 15.52 0.28 -1.70
C PHE A 73 16.80 -0.29 -1.06
N MET A 74 17.28 -1.43 -1.55
CA MET A 74 18.50 -2.07 -1.01
C MET A 74 19.74 -1.20 -1.20
N LYS A 75 19.86 -0.49 -2.33
CA LYS A 75 20.91 0.50 -2.54
C LYS A 75 20.88 1.57 -1.46
N ARG A 76 19.69 2.15 -1.20
CA ARG A 76 19.53 3.16 -0.14
C ARG A 76 19.84 2.59 1.24
N LEU A 77 19.41 1.37 1.54
CA LEU A 77 19.70 0.69 2.81
C LEU A 77 21.21 0.54 3.03
N ASN A 78 21.95 0.11 1.99
CA ASN A 78 23.40 -0.05 2.05
C ASN A 78 24.15 1.30 2.17
N GLU A 79 23.58 2.38 1.65
CA GLU A 79 24.08 3.75 1.86
C GLU A 79 23.78 4.28 3.27
N ASN A 80 22.84 3.67 4.01
CA ASN A 80 22.34 4.14 5.31
C ASN A 80 22.40 3.01 6.37
N THR A 81 23.57 2.40 6.54
CA THR A 81 23.78 1.26 7.48
C THR A 81 23.67 1.64 8.96
N SER A 82 23.58 2.94 9.28
CA SER A 82 23.59 3.45 10.65
C SER A 82 22.33 3.13 11.47
N TYR A 83 21.23 2.70 10.85
CA TYR A 83 20.05 2.27 11.59
C TYR A 83 19.15 1.31 10.80
N PHE A 84 18.35 0.53 11.54
CA PHE A 84 17.39 -0.41 10.98
C PHE A 84 16.12 0.29 10.47
N PRO A 85 15.55 -0.12 9.31
CA PRO A 85 14.29 0.43 8.83
C PRO A 85 13.12 0.26 9.82
N HIS A 86 12.21 1.23 9.84
CA HIS A 86 11.03 1.25 10.69
C HIS A 86 9.89 0.42 10.12
N LEU A 87 9.20 -0.31 11.00
CA LEU A 87 7.88 -0.88 10.70
C LEU A 87 6.83 0.23 10.59
N VAL A 88 6.23 0.33 9.41
CA VAL A 88 5.09 1.19 9.14
C VAL A 88 4.05 0.46 8.30
N TYR A 89 2.86 1.03 8.26
CA TYR A 89 1.71 0.52 7.52
C TYR A 89 1.25 1.57 6.51
N HIS A 90 0.70 1.10 5.40
CA HIS A 90 0.12 1.96 4.38
C HIS A 90 -1.21 1.39 3.92
N GLY A 91 -2.28 2.13 4.20
CA GLY A 91 -3.61 1.87 3.64
C GLY A 91 -3.77 2.61 2.31
N THR A 92 -4.37 1.96 1.33
CA THR A 92 -4.60 2.55 0.01
C THR A 92 -5.79 1.91 -0.69
N ARG A 93 -6.13 2.40 -1.88
CA ARG A 93 -7.19 1.80 -2.73
C ARG A 93 -6.63 0.61 -3.50
N LEU A 94 -7.49 -0.36 -3.81
CA LEU A 94 -7.13 -1.57 -4.57
C LEU A 94 -6.26 -1.29 -5.80
N LYS A 95 -6.68 -0.35 -6.67
CA LYS A 95 -5.96 0.04 -7.89
C LYS A 95 -4.53 0.54 -7.67
N ASN A 96 -4.23 1.05 -6.47
CA ASN A 96 -2.90 1.56 -6.14
C ASN A 96 -1.97 0.44 -5.67
N ILE A 97 -2.50 -0.68 -5.16
CA ILE A 97 -1.68 -1.80 -4.67
C ILE A 97 -0.84 -2.36 -5.82
N GLU A 98 -1.46 -2.65 -6.96
CA GLU A 98 -0.74 -3.16 -8.14
C GLU A 98 0.33 -2.16 -8.62
N SER A 99 -0.01 -0.88 -8.69
CA SER A 99 0.94 0.19 -9.05
C SER A 99 2.13 0.24 -8.08
N ILE A 100 1.88 0.15 -6.78
CA ILE A 100 2.92 0.14 -5.75
C ILE A 100 3.82 -1.10 -5.85
N LEU A 101 3.26 -2.27 -6.12
CA LEU A 101 4.03 -3.51 -6.26
C LEU A 101 4.91 -3.49 -7.54
N ARG A 102 4.42 -2.86 -8.61
CA ARG A 102 5.14 -2.76 -9.89
C ARG A 102 6.18 -1.64 -9.91
N TYR A 103 5.83 -0.44 -9.47
CA TYR A 103 6.63 0.77 -9.62
C TYR A 103 7.22 1.29 -8.30
N GLY A 104 6.86 0.69 -7.17
CA GLY A 104 7.15 1.25 -5.86
C GLY A 104 6.18 2.38 -5.51
N PHE A 105 6.42 3.02 -4.37
CA PHE A 105 5.62 4.17 -3.96
C PHE A 105 5.90 5.38 -4.85
N LEU A 106 4.86 6.10 -5.22
CA LEU A 106 4.94 7.30 -6.07
C LEU A 106 4.66 8.55 -5.23
N ILE A 107 5.36 9.64 -5.55
CA ILE A 107 5.12 10.95 -4.92
C ILE A 107 4.22 11.78 -5.85
N PRO A 108 3.11 12.34 -5.35
CA PRO A 108 2.22 13.14 -6.17
C PRO A 108 2.91 14.30 -6.90
N ASN A 109 2.52 14.50 -8.16
CA ASN A 109 3.01 15.53 -9.08
C ASN A 109 4.54 15.47 -9.30
N ARG A 110 5.13 14.28 -9.19
CA ARG A 110 6.54 14.05 -9.50
C ARG A 110 6.70 12.80 -10.36
N SER A 111 7.59 12.88 -11.34
CA SER A 111 8.05 11.71 -12.08
C SER A 111 8.86 10.80 -11.17
N HIS A 112 8.79 9.49 -11.40
CA HIS A 112 9.62 8.54 -10.66
C HIS A 112 11.09 8.70 -11.09
N PRO A 113 12.05 8.81 -10.14
CA PRO A 113 13.44 9.13 -10.45
C PRO A 113 14.19 8.04 -11.22
N PHE A 114 13.76 6.79 -11.11
CA PHE A 114 14.47 5.62 -11.68
C PHE A 114 13.61 4.76 -12.61
N ASN A 115 12.38 5.18 -12.91
CA ASN A 115 11.45 4.39 -13.72
C ASN A 115 10.57 5.33 -14.55
N SER A 116 10.93 5.52 -15.82
CA SER A 116 10.22 6.40 -16.75
C SER A 116 8.82 5.91 -17.11
N GLU A 117 8.52 4.63 -16.92
CA GLU A 117 7.20 4.05 -17.18
C GLU A 117 6.22 4.24 -16.02
N ALA A 118 6.72 4.65 -14.84
CA ALA A 118 5.87 4.89 -13.69
C ALA A 118 4.98 6.13 -13.93
N PRO A 119 3.67 6.03 -13.69
CA PRO A 119 2.75 7.14 -13.96
C PRO A 119 2.98 8.30 -13.00
N ILE A 120 2.73 9.53 -13.47
CA ILE A 120 2.61 10.69 -12.58
C ILE A 120 1.22 10.65 -11.95
N ILE A 121 1.18 10.52 -10.62
CA ILE A 121 -0.08 10.54 -9.88
C ILE A 121 -0.39 11.95 -9.37
N VAL A 122 -1.67 12.32 -9.36
CA VAL A 122 -2.15 13.57 -8.76
C VAL A 122 -2.63 13.29 -7.33
N SER A 123 -2.35 14.20 -6.41
CA SER A 123 -2.81 14.08 -5.02
C SER A 123 -4.33 14.15 -4.96
N GLN A 124 -5.00 13.07 -4.55
CA GLN A 124 -6.45 13.08 -4.34
C GLN A 124 -6.84 13.49 -2.91
N ASN A 125 -5.94 13.28 -1.94
CA ASN A 125 -6.17 13.55 -0.53
C ASN A 125 -5.00 14.32 0.10
N GLY A 126 -5.31 15.08 1.17
CA GLY A 126 -4.44 15.60 2.23
C GLY A 126 -2.96 15.88 1.91
N ARG A 127 -2.61 17.16 1.78
CA ARG A 127 -1.21 17.67 1.88
C ARG A 127 -0.95 18.33 3.24
N ALA A 128 -1.69 17.93 4.27
CA ALA A 128 -1.69 18.58 5.59
C ALA A 128 -0.28 18.70 6.18
N PHE A 129 0.60 17.73 5.91
CA PHE A 129 1.99 17.71 6.37
C PHE A 129 2.98 17.77 5.19
N GLY A 130 2.55 18.39 4.07
CA GLY A 130 3.31 18.57 2.84
C GLY A 130 3.22 17.42 1.83
N THR A 131 4.01 17.48 0.76
CA THR A 131 4.03 16.44 -0.28
C THR A 131 4.99 15.31 0.08
N GLY A 132 4.55 14.07 -0.12
CA GLY A 132 5.34 12.87 0.11
C GLY A 132 4.49 11.62 0.11
N ILE A 133 5.11 10.50 0.51
CA ILE A 133 4.44 9.22 0.72
C ILE A 133 4.01 9.18 2.19
N TYR A 134 2.71 9.10 2.42
CA TYR A 134 2.14 9.01 3.76
C TYR A 134 2.08 7.56 4.21
N SER A 135 2.55 7.28 5.41
CA SER A 135 2.49 5.97 6.07
C SER A 135 2.18 6.18 7.54
N SER A 136 1.93 5.09 8.28
CA SER A 136 1.66 5.17 9.70
C SER A 136 2.41 4.15 10.53
N HIS A 137 2.77 4.52 11.75
CA HIS A 137 3.24 3.56 12.76
C HIS A 137 2.11 2.67 13.31
N SER A 138 0.84 3.00 13.04
CA SER A 138 -0.34 2.26 13.46
C SER A 138 -1.04 1.62 12.26
N ALA A 139 -1.23 0.30 12.31
CA ALA A 139 -2.04 -0.43 11.33
C ALA A 139 -3.50 0.06 11.37
N VAL A 140 -4.05 0.25 12.57
CA VAL A 140 -5.42 0.73 12.79
C VAL A 140 -5.63 2.10 12.14
N TYR A 141 -4.69 3.03 12.32
CA TYR A 141 -4.76 4.34 11.68
C TYR A 141 -4.79 4.21 10.14
N SER A 142 -3.98 3.31 9.60
CA SER A 142 -3.89 3.06 8.16
C SER A 142 -5.17 2.44 7.57
N LEU A 143 -5.97 1.72 8.35
CA LEU A 143 -7.23 1.13 7.87
C LEU A 143 -8.21 2.17 7.32
N SER A 144 -8.23 3.37 7.88
CA SER A 144 -9.11 4.46 7.38
C SER A 144 -8.81 4.87 5.92
N TYR A 145 -7.63 4.50 5.40
CA TYR A 145 -7.22 4.75 4.01
C TYR A 145 -7.37 3.51 3.12
N VAL A 146 -7.69 2.36 3.71
CA VAL A 146 -8.03 1.12 3.01
C VAL A 146 -9.46 1.28 2.49
N ASN A 147 -9.60 1.69 1.23
CA ASN A 147 -10.90 1.92 0.61
C ASN A 147 -11.14 0.90 -0.51
N ALA A 148 -12.25 0.17 -0.40
CA ALA A 148 -12.67 -0.90 -1.30
C ALA A 148 -11.59 -1.97 -1.51
N THR A 149 -10.78 -2.22 -0.48
CA THR A 149 -9.83 -3.32 -0.43
C THR A 149 -9.78 -3.87 0.98
N ASN A 150 -9.37 -5.13 1.08
CA ASN A 150 -9.23 -5.90 2.31
C ASN A 150 -7.77 -6.19 2.61
N THR A 151 -6.88 -5.35 2.07
CA THR A 151 -5.44 -5.57 2.10
C THR A 151 -4.75 -4.33 2.63
N LEU A 152 -3.92 -4.52 3.66
CA LEU A 152 -3.07 -3.48 4.24
C LEU A 152 -1.60 -3.78 3.90
N LEU A 153 -0.85 -2.76 3.49
CA LEU A 153 0.57 -2.93 3.19
C LEU A 153 1.38 -2.77 4.48
N VAL A 154 2.26 -3.73 4.74
CA VAL A 154 3.28 -3.66 5.78
C VAL A 154 4.59 -3.27 5.13
N CYS A 155 5.18 -2.16 5.54
CA CYS A 155 6.33 -1.58 4.89
C CYS A 155 7.52 -1.41 5.82
N ALA A 156 8.71 -1.42 5.23
CA ALA A 156 9.92 -0.94 5.86
C ALA A 156 10.19 0.49 5.40
N ALA A 157 10.40 1.42 6.33
CA ALA A 157 10.65 2.83 6.04
C ALA A 157 11.99 3.32 6.61
N MET A 158 12.71 4.12 5.81
CA MET A 158 13.98 4.79 6.16
C MET A 158 13.79 6.30 6.10
N PRO A 159 13.09 6.88 7.09
CA PRO A 159 12.85 8.31 7.10
C PRO A 159 14.14 9.07 7.38
N LYS A 160 14.23 10.30 6.86
CA LYS A 160 15.36 11.18 7.19
C LYS A 160 15.32 11.53 8.66
N ARG A 161 16.50 11.78 9.23
CA ARG A 161 16.65 12.27 10.59
C ARG A 161 17.37 13.61 10.55
N ASP A 162 16.99 14.49 11.47
CA ASP A 162 17.69 15.75 11.66
C ASP A 162 19.07 15.54 12.33
N LYS A 163 19.79 16.64 12.55
CA LYS A 163 21.12 16.62 13.19
C LYS A 163 21.11 16.04 14.61
N VAL A 164 19.95 15.99 15.26
CA VAL A 164 19.75 15.47 16.62
C VAL A 164 19.27 14.02 16.59
N GLY A 165 19.10 13.44 15.40
CA GLY A 165 18.65 12.06 15.21
C GLY A 165 17.13 11.88 15.26
N LYS A 166 16.35 12.97 15.37
CA LYS A 166 14.88 12.90 15.38
C LYS A 166 14.36 12.69 13.96
N ILE A 167 13.33 11.87 13.81
CA ILE A 167 12.69 11.60 12.52
C ILE A 167 12.05 12.88 11.97
N GLU A 168 12.46 13.28 10.77
CA GLU A 168 11.84 14.39 10.06
C GLU A 168 10.44 14.03 9.59
N ARG A 169 9.51 14.99 9.64
CA ARG A 169 8.14 14.87 9.11
C ARG A 169 7.34 13.69 9.70
N SER A 170 7.59 13.40 10.98
CA SER A 170 6.75 12.54 11.81
C SER A 170 5.76 13.40 12.59
N HIS A 171 4.47 13.06 12.48
CA HIS A 171 3.34 13.79 13.05
C HIS A 171 2.40 12.80 13.76
N GLY A 172 2.69 12.52 15.04
CA GLY A 172 1.97 11.49 15.80
C GLY A 172 2.12 10.13 15.14
N ASN A 173 1.00 9.52 14.71
CA ASN A 173 1.01 8.24 14.01
C ASN A 173 1.41 8.34 12.55
N ILE A 174 1.54 9.54 11.97
CA ILE A 174 1.79 9.75 10.54
C ILE A 174 3.28 9.95 10.28
N LEU A 175 3.79 9.30 9.24
CA LEU A 175 5.13 9.48 8.71
C LEU A 175 5.07 9.87 7.24
N VAL A 176 5.69 11.00 6.88
CA VAL A 176 5.72 11.50 5.50
C VAL A 176 7.12 11.39 4.91
N LEU A 177 7.27 10.53 3.91
CA LEU A 177 8.56 10.27 3.25
C LEU A 177 8.71 11.12 1.99
N SER A 178 9.90 11.68 1.82
CA SER A 178 10.20 12.65 0.75
C SER A 178 10.72 12.02 -0.54
N HIS A 179 11.06 10.74 -0.52
CA HIS A 179 11.70 10.04 -1.64
C HIS A 179 11.21 8.58 -1.74
N VAL A 180 11.04 8.11 -2.98
CA VAL A 180 10.40 6.81 -3.30
C VAL A 180 11.14 5.61 -2.72
N SER A 181 12.48 5.60 -2.77
CA SER A 181 13.30 4.52 -2.20
C SER A 181 13.44 4.55 -0.67
N GLN A 182 12.74 5.46 0.03
CA GLN A 182 12.71 5.45 1.50
C GLN A 182 11.72 4.42 2.06
N ILE A 183 10.89 3.79 1.24
CA ILE A 183 9.89 2.84 1.69
C ILE A 183 9.69 1.73 0.69
N ILE A 184 9.46 0.52 1.20
CA ILE A 184 9.18 -0.66 0.40
C ILE A 184 8.10 -1.52 1.08
N PRO A 185 7.08 -2.00 0.35
CA PRO A 185 6.06 -2.87 0.93
C PRO A 185 6.56 -4.30 1.01
N LEU A 186 6.77 -4.83 2.21
CA LEU A 186 7.35 -6.17 2.39
C LEU A 186 6.29 -7.27 2.45
N PHE A 187 5.14 -6.97 3.05
CA PHE A 187 4.05 -7.92 3.26
C PHE A 187 2.70 -7.26 2.97
N LEU A 188 1.72 -8.12 2.73
CA LEU A 188 0.32 -7.78 2.59
C LEU A 188 -0.42 -8.50 3.72
N ILE A 189 -1.15 -7.74 4.54
CA ILE A 189 -2.08 -8.30 5.52
C ILE A 189 -3.45 -8.29 4.86
N ASP A 190 -4.00 -9.47 4.60
CA ASP A 190 -5.36 -9.64 4.12
C ASP A 190 -6.28 -9.86 5.32
N PHE A 191 -7.41 -9.15 5.34
CA PHE A 191 -8.36 -9.17 6.45
C PHE A 191 -9.81 -9.08 5.98
N LYS A 192 -10.76 -9.33 6.87
CA LYS A 192 -12.20 -9.19 6.60
C LYS A 192 -12.86 -8.38 7.70
N TYR A 193 -13.83 -7.56 7.34
CA TYR A 193 -14.73 -6.96 8.30
C TYR A 193 -15.78 -8.00 8.71
N LEU A 194 -15.94 -8.19 10.02
CA LEU A 194 -16.92 -9.12 10.60
C LEU A 194 -18.34 -8.56 10.52
N ASP A 195 -18.48 -7.24 10.50
CA ASP A 195 -19.76 -6.57 10.28
C ASP A 195 -20.05 -6.41 8.77
N ARG A 196 -21.22 -6.87 8.33
CA ARG A 196 -21.61 -6.98 6.91
C ARG A 196 -21.86 -5.63 6.21
N SER A 197 -21.72 -4.53 6.94
CA SER A 197 -21.92 -3.17 6.44
C SER A 197 -20.77 -2.65 5.56
N HIS A 198 -19.58 -3.25 5.65
CA HIS A 198 -18.42 -2.89 4.83
C HIS A 198 -18.14 -3.96 3.77
N THR A 199 -18.34 -3.60 2.51
CA THR A 199 -18.17 -4.52 1.36
C THR A 199 -16.72 -4.96 1.21
N ASN A 200 -16.48 -6.25 1.45
CA ASN A 200 -15.20 -6.93 1.31
C ASN A 200 -14.88 -7.13 -0.19
N TYR A 201 -13.78 -6.54 -0.69
CA TYR A 201 -13.19 -6.93 -1.97
C TYR A 201 -11.77 -7.49 -1.73
N PRO A 202 -11.60 -8.82 -1.74
CA PRO A 202 -10.26 -9.41 -1.70
C PRO A 202 -9.46 -9.02 -2.96
N CYS A 203 -8.18 -8.68 -2.76
CA CYS A 203 -7.29 -8.13 -3.81
C CYS A 203 -6.88 -9.17 -4.88
N PHE A 204 -7.11 -10.47 -4.63
CA PHE A 204 -6.80 -11.54 -5.58
C PHE A 204 -7.81 -12.67 -5.41
N ASN A 205 -8.82 -12.73 -6.29
CA ASN A 205 -9.45 -13.99 -6.65
C ASN A 205 -9.31 -14.13 -8.16
N GLU A 206 -8.43 -15.05 -8.56
CA GLU A 206 -8.43 -15.63 -9.89
C GLU A 206 -9.80 -16.27 -10.17
N ASP A 207 -10.19 -16.23 -11.43
CA ASP A 207 -11.41 -16.81 -11.97
C ASP A 207 -11.69 -18.23 -11.46
N LYS A 208 -12.75 -18.38 -10.65
CA LYS A 208 -13.61 -19.57 -10.70
C LYS A 208 -15.07 -19.18 -10.55
N GLN A 209 -15.72 -19.12 -11.70
CA GLN A 209 -17.15 -19.27 -11.85
C GLN A 209 -17.53 -20.72 -11.51
N SER A 210 -18.14 -20.95 -10.34
CA SER A 210 -19.02 -22.10 -10.14
C SER A 210 -19.98 -21.88 -8.97
N LYS A 211 -21.25 -21.66 -9.34
CA LYS A 211 -22.50 -22.07 -8.68
C LYS A 211 -22.38 -22.59 -7.24
N ILE A 212 -23.07 -21.94 -6.30
CA ILE A 212 -24.33 -22.38 -5.67
C ILE A 212 -24.66 -21.33 -4.61
N ASP A 213 -25.75 -20.59 -4.81
CA ASP A 213 -26.62 -20.17 -3.72
C ASP A 213 -28.05 -20.40 -4.22
N LYS A 214 -28.57 -21.58 -3.87
CA LYS A 214 -30.01 -21.80 -3.77
C LYS A 214 -30.41 -21.22 -2.41
N ASN A 215 -31.55 -20.54 -2.42
CA ASN A 215 -32.29 -19.99 -1.27
C ASN A 215 -31.91 -18.55 -0.90
N ASN A 216 -32.48 -17.61 -1.65
CA ASN A 216 -33.43 -16.64 -1.08
C ASN A 216 -34.11 -15.87 -2.22
N GLU A 217 -35.36 -16.24 -2.50
CA GLU A 217 -36.28 -15.48 -3.35
C GLU A 217 -36.56 -14.12 -2.71
N ILE A 218 -35.82 -13.10 -3.13
CA ILE A 218 -36.31 -11.74 -3.14
C ILE A 218 -36.45 -11.38 -4.60
N GLN A 219 -37.69 -11.16 -5.05
CA GLN A 219 -38.03 -10.77 -6.41
C GLN A 219 -37.29 -9.48 -6.80
N LYS A 220 -36.07 -9.63 -7.34
CA LYS A 220 -35.35 -8.53 -7.97
C LYS A 220 -36.05 -8.25 -9.29
N LYS A 221 -36.75 -7.12 -9.35
CA LYS A 221 -37.27 -6.58 -10.62
C LYS A 221 -36.14 -6.57 -11.64
N PRO A 222 -36.36 -7.06 -12.88
CA PRO A 222 -35.33 -7.05 -13.90
C PRO A 222 -34.86 -5.61 -14.12
N VAL A 223 -33.54 -5.41 -14.11
CA VAL A 223 -32.94 -4.14 -14.48
C VAL A 223 -33.18 -3.96 -15.97
N ILE A 224 -34.23 -3.21 -16.32
CA ILE A 224 -34.55 -2.89 -17.72
C ILE A 224 -33.57 -1.81 -18.17
N ILE A 225 -32.50 -2.24 -18.82
CA ILE A 225 -31.57 -1.34 -19.51
C ILE A 225 -32.22 -0.90 -20.81
N SER A 226 -32.35 0.41 -21.03
CA SER A 226 -32.92 0.90 -22.29
C SER A 226 -32.09 0.43 -23.49
N ARG A 227 -32.76 0.00 -24.56
CA ARG A 227 -32.12 -0.47 -25.81
C ARG A 227 -31.16 0.58 -26.40
N LYS A 228 -31.46 1.87 -26.19
CA LYS A 228 -30.61 3.00 -26.60
C LYS A 228 -29.30 3.06 -25.81
N TYR A 229 -29.35 2.81 -24.51
CA TYR A 229 -28.17 2.77 -23.66
C TYR A 229 -27.29 1.55 -23.98
N LEU A 230 -27.90 0.38 -24.14
CA LEU A 230 -27.17 -0.84 -24.53
C LEU A 230 -26.45 -0.68 -25.87
N ARG A 231 -27.09 -0.07 -26.88
CA ARG A 231 -26.44 0.23 -28.16
C ARG A 231 -25.25 1.18 -28.01
N LYS A 232 -25.34 2.20 -27.16
CA LYS A 232 -24.20 3.12 -26.91
C LYS A 232 -23.01 2.40 -26.31
N VAL A 233 -23.24 1.53 -25.31
CA VAL A 233 -22.18 0.76 -24.67
C VAL A 233 -21.54 -0.22 -25.65
N LEU A 234 -22.34 -0.96 -26.41
CA LEU A 234 -21.84 -1.92 -27.40
C LEU A 234 -21.05 -1.23 -28.53
N ASN A 235 -21.51 -0.07 -29.00
CA ASN A 235 -20.78 0.71 -30.01
C ASN A 235 -19.45 1.22 -29.46
N TYR A 236 -19.43 1.74 -28.23
CA TYR A 236 -18.20 2.18 -27.59
C TYR A 236 -17.18 1.05 -27.44
N MET A 237 -17.63 -0.14 -26.99
CA MET A 237 -16.76 -1.32 -26.89
C MET A 237 -16.23 -1.75 -28.26
N ASN A 238 -17.07 -1.77 -29.30
CA ASN A 238 -16.64 -2.09 -30.66
C ASN A 238 -15.64 -1.08 -31.21
N ASP A 239 -15.80 0.21 -30.91
CA ASP A 239 -14.87 1.25 -31.33
C ASP A 239 -13.51 1.11 -30.65
N GLU A 240 -13.47 0.77 -29.35
CA GLU A 240 -12.23 0.50 -28.62
C GLU A 240 -11.52 -0.75 -29.14
N VAL A 241 -12.25 -1.83 -29.42
CA VAL A 241 -11.67 -3.05 -30.04
C VAL A 241 -11.12 -2.75 -31.43
N ARG A 242 -11.81 -1.94 -32.24
CA ARG A 242 -11.33 -1.52 -33.56
C ARG A 242 -10.11 -0.61 -33.49
N LYS A 243 -10.03 0.29 -32.51
CA LYS A 243 -8.83 1.09 -32.26
C LYS A 243 -7.65 0.18 -31.90
N ASN A 244 -7.83 -0.74 -30.96
CA ASN A 244 -6.78 -1.67 -30.55
C ASN A 244 -6.28 -2.56 -31.71
N ASN A 245 -7.18 -3.05 -32.57
CA ASN A 245 -6.80 -3.84 -33.73
C ASN A 245 -6.04 -3.00 -34.79
N ARG A 246 -6.36 -1.69 -34.93
CA ARG A 246 -5.59 -0.79 -35.82
C ARG A 246 -4.18 -0.49 -35.29
N TYR A 247 -3.97 -0.49 -33.98
CA TYR A 247 -2.63 -0.34 -33.39
C TYR A 247 -1.77 -1.58 -33.61
N GLN A 248 -2.35 -2.78 -33.60
CA GLN A 248 -1.60 -4.02 -33.84
C GLN A 248 -1.18 -4.22 -35.30
N VAL A 249 -1.98 -3.74 -36.27
CA VAL A 249 -1.62 -3.84 -37.70
C VAL A 249 -0.46 -2.90 -38.06
N ARG A 250 -0.36 -1.71 -37.44
CA ARG A 250 0.74 -0.76 -37.72
C ARG A 250 2.09 -1.15 -37.12
N SER A 251 2.12 -2.03 -36.11
CA SER A 251 3.37 -2.51 -35.51
C SER A 251 4.03 -3.66 -36.29
N PHE A 252 3.35 -4.24 -37.29
CA PHE A 252 3.90 -5.36 -38.08
C PHE A 252 4.57 -4.95 -39.41
N GLU A 253 4.37 -3.71 -39.89
CA GLU A 253 4.98 -3.21 -41.13
C GLU A 253 6.31 -2.46 -40.92
N LEU A 254 6.82 -2.39 -39.68
CA LEU A 254 8.10 -1.75 -39.35
C LEU A 254 9.29 -2.74 -39.23
N PHE A 255 9.08 -4.02 -39.57
CA PHE A 255 10.10 -5.06 -39.46
C PHE A 255 10.21 -5.99 -40.70
N ASN A 256 9.78 -5.54 -41.88
CA ASN A 256 10.15 -6.17 -43.15
C ASN A 256 10.83 -5.16 -44.07
#